data_AF-A0A533TVW9-F1
#
_entry.id   AF-A0A533TVW9-F1
#
_cell.length_a   1.000
_cell.length_b   1.000
_cell.length_c   1.000
_cell.angle_alpha   90.00
_cell.angle_beta   90.00
_cell.angle_gamma   90.00
#
_symmetry.space_group_name_H-M   'P 1'
#
loop_
_entity.id
_entity.type
_entity.pdbx_description
1 polymer ?
#
loop_
_entity_poly.entity_id
_entity_poly.type
_entity_poly.pdbx_seq_one_letter_code
_entity_poly.pdbx_strand_id
1 'polypeptide(L)'
;MIKIDKKTLSEMEADHPGIEAQIRSFEEADLPACSQCKSQDTAAVNVGIIPRTMYIAGATTKFKLIPNGPKPGKYFCNTCKRFFDKE
;
A
#
# COMPACT_ATOMS: atom_id res chain seq x y z
N MET A 1 3.71 -7.70 -1.98
CA MET A 1 5.05 -8.19 -1.65
C MET A 1 5.68 -7.26 -0.62
N ILE A 2 6.13 -7.79 0.53
CA ILE A 2 6.88 -6.99 1.51
C ILE A 2 8.26 -6.65 0.93
N LYS A 3 8.60 -5.37 0.91
CA LYS A 3 9.81 -4.81 0.27
C LYS A 3 11.02 -4.74 1.18
N ILE A 4 10.82 -4.93 2.48
CA ILE A 4 11.84 -4.78 3.54
C ILE A 4 12.21 -6.13 4.13
N ASP A 5 13.40 -6.21 4.72
CA ASP A 5 13.84 -7.42 5.41
C ASP A 5 13.17 -7.58 6.78
N LYS A 6 13.35 -8.76 7.40
CA LYS A 6 12.77 -9.08 8.70
C LYS A 6 13.31 -8.20 9.81
N LYS A 7 14.57 -7.78 9.74
CA LYS A 7 15.21 -6.94 10.76
C LYS A 7 14.56 -5.56 10.80
N THR A 8 14.44 -4.93 9.63
CA THR A 8 13.76 -3.64 9.45
C THR A 8 12.31 -3.73 9.89
N LEU A 9 11.61 -4.84 9.56
CA LEU A 9 10.24 -5.05 10.00
C LEU A 9 10.12 -5.14 11.53
N SER A 10 11.04 -5.84 12.20
CA SER A 10 11.09 -5.92 13.67
C SER A 10 11.42 -4.57 14.32
N GLU A 11 12.32 -3.78 13.74
CA GLU A 11 12.62 -2.41 14.21
C GLU A 11 11.38 -1.52 14.09
N MET A 12 10.69 -1.58 12.95
CA MET A 12 9.43 -0.86 12.74
C MET A 12 8.35 -1.26 13.74
N GLU A 13 8.23 -2.54 14.08
CA GLU A 13 7.28 -3.03 15.08
C GLU A 13 7.60 -2.53 16.49
N ALA A 14 8.89 -2.42 16.85
CA ALA A 14 9.32 -1.85 18.11
C ALA A 14 8.96 -0.35 18.23
N ASP A 15 9.16 0.42 17.15
CA ASP A 15 8.86 1.86 17.11
C ASP A 15 7.36 2.15 16.95
N HIS A 16 6.62 1.24 16.28
CA HIS A 16 5.21 1.41 15.93
C HIS A 16 4.40 0.11 16.14
N PRO A 17 4.06 -0.26 17.40
CA PRO A 17 3.37 -1.51 17.70
C PRO A 17 2.13 -1.79 16.84
N GLY A 18 2.07 -2.98 16.24
CA GLY A 18 1.05 -3.45 15.32
C GLY A 18 1.24 -3.07 13.85
N ILE A 19 2.39 -2.51 13.46
CA ILE A 19 2.65 -2.13 12.07
C ILE A 19 2.95 -3.35 11.21
N GLU A 20 3.57 -4.38 11.77
CA GLU A 20 3.80 -5.65 11.09
C GLU A 20 2.46 -6.28 10.70
N ALA A 21 1.52 -6.38 11.66
CA ALA A 21 0.18 -6.91 11.40
C ALA A 21 -0.57 -6.12 10.32
N GLN A 22 -0.44 -4.79 10.31
CA GLN A 22 -1.02 -3.97 9.26
C GLN A 22 -0.38 -4.20 7.90
N ILE A 23 0.96 -4.26 7.81
CA ILE A 23 1.66 -4.56 6.56
C ILE A 23 1.20 -5.92 6.02
N ARG A 24 1.12 -6.94 6.87
CA ARG A 24 0.60 -8.27 6.50
C ARG A 24 -0.84 -8.22 5.99
N SER A 25 -1.72 -7.45 6.66
CA SER A 25 -3.10 -7.29 6.20
C SER A 25 -3.20 -6.68 4.79
N PHE A 26 -2.30 -5.76 4.42
CA PHE A 26 -2.25 -5.22 3.06
C PHE A 26 -1.71 -6.21 2.05
N GLU A 27 -0.79 -7.08 2.46
CA GLU A 27 -0.24 -8.13 1.60
C GLU A 27 -1.27 -9.20 1.27
N GLU A 28 -2.08 -9.57 2.26
CA GLU A 28 -3.17 -10.53 2.14
C GLU A 28 -4.43 -9.92 1.53
N ALA A 29 -4.48 -8.59 1.35
CA ALA A 29 -5.62 -7.91 0.78
C ALA A 29 -5.83 -8.33 -0.69
N ASP A 30 -7.02 -8.88 -0.94
CA ASP A 30 -7.52 -9.13 -2.28
C ASP A 30 -7.90 -7.79 -2.92
N LEU A 31 -7.10 -7.38 -3.91
CA LEU A 31 -7.29 -6.13 -4.63
C LEU A 31 -7.66 -6.46 -6.08
N PRO A 32 -8.58 -5.69 -6.69
CA PRO A 32 -8.99 -5.95 -8.05
C PRO A 32 -7.80 -5.83 -9.00
N ALA A 33 -7.80 -6.66 -10.05
CA ALA A 33 -6.91 -6.47 -11.18
C ALA A 33 -7.19 -5.13 -11.87
N CYS A 34 -6.16 -4.53 -12.46
CA CYS A 34 -6.31 -3.28 -13.19
C CYS A 34 -7.30 -3.44 -14.35
N SER A 35 -8.27 -2.53 -14.47
CA SER A 35 -9.27 -2.57 -15.56
C SER A 35 -8.63 -2.49 -16.95
N GLN A 36 -7.50 -1.78 -17.07
CA GLN A 36 -6.78 -1.51 -18.31
C GLN A 36 -5.82 -2.64 -18.74
N CYS A 37 -4.88 -3.03 -17.87
CA CYS A 37 -3.84 -4.01 -18.23
C CYS A 37 -4.03 -5.40 -17.61
N LYS A 38 -5.09 -5.58 -16.80
CA LYS A 38 -5.40 -6.83 -16.06
C LYS A 38 -4.32 -7.30 -15.07
N SER A 39 -3.29 -6.48 -14.81
CA SER A 39 -2.27 -6.76 -13.79
C SER A 39 -2.89 -6.83 -12.40
N GLN A 40 -2.43 -7.80 -11.60
CA GLN A 40 -2.76 -7.94 -10.17
C GLN A 40 -1.85 -7.09 -9.27
N ASP A 41 -0.85 -6.41 -9.84
CA ASP A 41 0.03 -5.48 -9.12
C ASP A 41 -0.68 -4.14 -8.92
N THR A 42 -1.68 -4.19 -8.04
CA THR A 42 -2.52 -3.06 -7.65
C THR A 42 -2.34 -2.73 -6.18
N ALA A 43 -2.63 -1.49 -5.82
CA ALA A 43 -2.46 -0.95 -4.49
C ALA A 43 -3.74 -0.22 -4.05
N ALA A 44 -4.09 -0.33 -2.77
CA ALA A 44 -5.13 0.48 -2.16
C ALA A 44 -4.62 1.91 -1.97
N VAL A 45 -5.39 2.89 -2.42
CA VAL A 45 -5.04 4.30 -2.28
C VAL A 45 -5.47 4.77 -0.89
N ASN A 46 -4.55 5.37 -0.15
CA ASN A 46 -4.77 5.90 1.18
C ASN A 46 -4.25 7.34 1.23
N VAL A 47 -4.95 8.22 1.95
CA VAL A 47 -4.65 9.66 2.00
C VAL A 47 -4.21 10.05 3.40
N GLY A 48 -3.22 10.93 3.49
CA GLY A 48 -2.77 11.57 4.71
C GLY A 48 -1.40 11.08 5.16
N ILE A 49 -0.44 12.01 5.26
CA ILE A 49 0.89 11.71 5.80
C ILE A 49 0.84 11.70 7.32
N ILE A 50 1.01 10.51 7.87
CA ILE A 50 1.48 10.30 9.25
C ILE A 50 2.68 9.33 9.22
N PRO A 51 3.58 9.34 10.23
CA PRO A 51 4.76 8.47 10.24
C PRO A 51 4.44 7.02 9.88
N ARG A 52 3.43 6.43 10.52
CA ARG A 52 2.97 5.07 10.25
C ARG A 52 2.61 4.82 8.77
N THR A 53 1.91 5.74 8.11
CA THR A 53 1.54 5.56 6.69
C THR A 53 2.74 5.62 5.76
N MET A 54 3.79 6.38 6.12
CA MET A 54 5.04 6.42 5.36
C MET A 54 5.76 5.08 5.46
N TYR A 55 5.85 4.53 6.67
CA TYR A 55 6.42 3.21 6.92
C TYR A 55 5.69 2.10 6.14
N ILE A 56 4.34 2.08 6.18
CA ILE A 56 3.56 1.09 5.43
C ILE A 56 3.78 1.25 3.91
N ALA A 57 3.75 2.48 3.39
CA ALA A 57 3.97 2.75 1.97
C ALA A 57 5.38 2.31 1.50
N GLY A 58 6.38 2.43 2.38
CA GLY A 58 7.74 1.92 2.15
C GLY A 58 7.83 0.41 2.20
N ALA A 59 7.03 -0.25 3.06
CA ALA A 59 7.14 -1.68 3.32
C ALA A 59 6.36 -2.58 2.34
N THR A 60 5.31 -2.10 1.66
CA THR A 60 4.49 -2.92 0.75
C THR A 60 4.24 -2.25 -0.61
N THR A 61 3.99 -3.06 -1.66
CA THR A 61 3.47 -2.59 -2.96
C THR A 61 1.96 -2.37 -2.97
N LYS A 62 1.22 -2.89 -1.99
CA LYS A 62 -0.25 -2.89 -1.90
C LYS A 62 -0.82 -1.60 -1.29
N PHE A 63 0.03 -0.65 -0.90
CA PHE A 63 -0.37 0.61 -0.29
C PHE A 63 0.15 1.81 -1.11
N LYS A 64 -0.76 2.59 -1.69
CA LYS A 64 -0.44 3.84 -2.40
C LYS A 64 -0.79 5.03 -1.52
N LEU A 65 0.23 5.66 -0.92
CA LEU A 65 0.06 6.87 -0.14
C LEU A 65 -0.12 8.10 -1.04
N ILE A 66 -1.15 8.89 -0.76
CA ILE A 66 -1.37 10.23 -1.28
C ILE A 66 -1.10 11.23 -0.15
N PRO A 67 -0.07 12.08 -0.30
CA PRO A 67 0.31 13.03 0.74
C PRO A 67 -0.82 13.89 1.26
N ASN A 68 -1.44 14.65 0.35
CA ASN A 68 -2.51 15.59 0.61
C ASN A 68 -3.56 15.39 -0.49
N GLY A 69 -4.83 15.30 -0.09
CA GLY A 69 -5.95 14.95 -0.98
C GLY A 69 -6.34 16.04 -1.98
N PRO A 70 -7.29 15.74 -2.89
CA PRO A 70 -8.26 14.65 -2.84
C PRO A 70 -7.72 13.28 -3.32
N LYS A 71 -8.45 12.22 -2.97
CA LYS A 71 -8.16 10.83 -3.38
C LYS A 71 -8.50 10.65 -4.87
N PRO A 72 -7.52 10.42 -5.78
CA PRO A 72 -7.80 10.39 -7.22
C PRO A 72 -8.50 9.10 -7.71
N GLY A 73 -8.61 8.09 -6.85
CA GLY A 73 -9.25 6.81 -7.11
C GLY A 73 -9.07 5.86 -5.92
N LYS A 74 -9.85 4.79 -5.84
CA LYS A 74 -9.78 3.77 -4.79
C LYS A 74 -8.52 2.92 -4.90
N TYR A 75 -8.05 2.67 -6.11
CA TYR A 75 -6.92 1.79 -6.40
C TYR A 75 -5.90 2.47 -7.31
N PHE A 76 -4.67 1.96 -7.27
CA PHE A 76 -3.57 2.38 -8.13
C PHE A 76 -2.92 1.16 -8.75
N CYS A 77 -2.75 1.14 -10.06
CA CYS A 77 -2.02 0.08 -10.73
C CYS A 77 -0.54 0.44 -10.79
N ASN A 78 0.33 -0.38 -10.19
CA ASN A 78 1.77 -0.17 -10.19
C ASN A 78 2.38 -0.36 -11.59
N THR A 79 1.80 -1.24 -12.43
CA THR A 79 2.21 -1.46 -13.83
C THR A 79 1.85 -0.27 -14.72
N CYS A 80 0.60 0.18 -14.72
CA CYS A 80 0.14 1.30 -15.55
C CYS A 80 0.53 2.67 -14.99
N LYS A 81 0.88 2.74 -13.70
CA LYS A 81 1.08 3.99 -12.94
C LYS A 81 -0.13 4.92 -12.97
N ARG A 82 -1.34 4.36 -12.88
CA ARG A 82 -2.61 5.09 -12.98
C ARG A 82 -3.57 4.72 -11.85
N PHE A 83 -4.37 5.70 -11.46
CA PHE A 83 -5.50 5.51 -10.56
C PHE A 83 -6.69 4.93 -11.30
N PHE A 84 -7.48 4.11 -10.60
CA PHE A 84 -8.72 3.57 -11.11
C PHE A 84 -9.69 3.27 -9.97
N ASP A 85 -10.97 3.26 -10.30
CA ASP A 85 -12.02 2.74 -9.45
C ASP A 85 -12.47 1.38 -10.01
N LYS A 86 -12.92 0.50 -9.12
CA LYS A 86 -13.56 -0.75 -9.54
C LYS A 86 -14.93 -0.36 -10.12
N GLU A 87 -15.16 -0.70 -11.38
CA GLU A 87 -16.46 -0.63 -12.05
C GLU A 87 -17.46 -1.61 -11.41
#